data_AF-A0A354Z1C4-F1
#
_entry.id   AF-A0A354Z1C4-F1
#
_cell.length_a   1.000
_cell.length_b   1.000
_cell.length_c   1.000
_cell.angle_alpha   90.00
_cell.angle_beta   90.00
_cell.angle_gamma   90.00
#
_symmetry.space_group_name_H-M   'P 1'
#
loop_
_entity.id
_entity.type
_entity.pdbx_description
1 polymer ?
#
loop_
_entity_poly.entity_id
_entity_poly.type
_entity_poly.pdbx_seq_one_letter_code
_entity_poly.pdbx_strand_id
1 'polypeptide(L)'
;MRGILRKLDQGQKLGEDEYHRLMEYIEELRDKSPESYGLFYERYALLLYQDYSTYLPRFVQGIDHLLNLLMEKPELLPKLKEHQLAMELFPPELHPYLQYSFTQPADSLSLSILFNFLDNNQELVNQLPAARKNEVVCKFEEGNPYKEVGLKTHFDRLSRYSFITRLQSYRYLSAAKAASDRIEFLAADRLGGIFTNREKSIYYFIFLSEADEIKARNACRLLNMVFYGGK
;
A
#
# COMPACT_ATOMS: atom_id res chain seq x y z
N MET A 1 11.37 -23.99 -2.81
CA MET A 1 10.10 -23.37 -3.22
C MET A 1 8.96 -24.36 -3.48
N ARG A 2 9.14 -25.44 -4.26
CA ARG A 2 8.05 -26.39 -4.63
C ARG A 2 7.17 -26.88 -3.45
N GLY A 3 7.77 -27.16 -2.28
CA GLY A 3 7.02 -27.57 -1.09
C GLY A 3 6.11 -26.47 -0.54
N ILE A 4 6.58 -25.23 -0.52
CA ILE A 4 5.83 -24.04 -0.06
C ILE A 4 4.64 -23.79 -0.99
N LEU A 5 4.86 -23.78 -2.31
CA LEU A 5 3.79 -23.58 -3.28
C LEU A 5 2.72 -24.68 -3.20
N ARG A 6 3.14 -25.94 -3.01
CA ARG A 6 2.20 -27.05 -2.79
C ARG A 6 1.37 -26.87 -1.52
N LYS A 7 1.94 -26.32 -0.44
CA LYS A 7 1.19 -26.00 0.77
C LYS A 7 0.14 -24.93 0.50
N LEU A 8 0.51 -23.85 -0.21
CA LEU A 8 -0.45 -22.81 -0.63
C LEU A 8 -1.59 -23.40 -1.46
N ASP A 9 -1.28 -24.23 -2.45
CA ASP A 9 -2.29 -24.91 -3.29
C ASP A 9 -3.22 -25.82 -2.47
N GLN A 10 -2.73 -26.37 -1.35
CA GLN A 10 -3.49 -27.25 -0.45
C GLN A 10 -4.18 -26.49 0.69
N GLY A 11 -4.08 -25.15 0.75
CA GLY A 11 -4.60 -24.35 1.86
C GLY A 11 -3.92 -24.63 3.21
N GLN A 12 -2.70 -25.19 3.19
CA GLN A 12 -1.93 -25.47 4.40
C GLN A 12 -1.18 -24.20 4.85
N LYS A 13 -1.23 -23.94 6.16
CA LYS A 13 -0.50 -22.81 6.76
C LYS A 13 1.00 -22.98 6.58
N LEU A 14 1.66 -21.89 6.18
CA LEU A 14 3.11 -21.76 6.20
C LEU A 14 3.60 -21.43 7.62
N GLY A 15 4.72 -22.02 8.02
CA GLY A 15 5.47 -21.54 9.18
C GLY A 15 6.22 -20.23 8.89
N GLU A 16 6.78 -19.60 9.91
CA GLU A 16 7.50 -18.31 9.80
C GLU A 16 8.65 -18.39 8.76
N ASP A 17 9.52 -19.39 8.86
CA ASP A 17 10.62 -19.60 7.90
C ASP A 17 10.14 -19.84 6.46
N GLU A 18 9.00 -20.53 6.31
CA GLU A 18 8.43 -20.83 5.00
C GLU A 18 7.83 -19.56 4.37
N TYR A 19 7.15 -18.75 5.19
CA TYR A 19 6.64 -17.45 4.77
C TYR A 19 7.77 -16.49 4.41
N HIS A 20 8.84 -16.43 5.22
CA HIS A 20 10.02 -15.62 4.93
C HIS A 20 10.63 -15.97 3.57
N ARG A 21 10.92 -17.25 3.34
CA ARG A 21 11.46 -17.74 2.04
C ARG A 21 10.51 -17.47 0.88
N LEU A 22 9.19 -17.53 1.12
CA LEU A 22 8.21 -17.17 0.11
C LEU A 22 8.33 -15.69 -0.26
N MET A 23 8.44 -14.80 0.73
CA MET A 23 8.58 -13.37 0.50
C MET A 23 9.87 -13.02 -0.26
N GLU A 24 11.00 -13.61 0.12
CA GLU A 24 12.28 -13.44 -0.61
C GLU A 24 12.15 -13.89 -2.07
N TYR A 25 11.51 -15.05 -2.30
CA TYR A 25 11.28 -15.56 -3.64
C TYR A 25 10.39 -14.65 -4.48
N ILE A 26 9.34 -14.07 -3.89
CA ILE A 26 8.44 -13.15 -4.60
C ILE A 26 9.19 -11.87 -5.00
N GLU A 27 10.01 -11.32 -4.10
CA GLU A 27 10.86 -10.15 -4.39
C GLU A 27 11.84 -10.46 -5.53
N GLU A 28 12.56 -11.59 -5.45
CA GLU A 28 13.47 -12.03 -6.51
C GLU A 28 12.76 -12.26 -7.86
N LEU A 29 11.57 -12.86 -7.82
CA LEU A 29 10.78 -13.13 -9.01
C LEU A 29 10.37 -11.83 -9.70
N ARG A 30 9.96 -10.82 -8.94
CA ARG A 30 9.56 -9.51 -9.46
C ARG A 30 10.72 -8.81 -10.17
N ASP A 31 11.93 -8.94 -9.64
CA ASP A 31 13.10 -8.24 -10.17
C ASP A 31 13.74 -8.99 -11.35
N LYS A 32 13.76 -10.33 -11.31
CA LYS A 32 14.46 -11.16 -12.32
C LYS A 32 13.56 -11.72 -13.41
N SER A 33 12.26 -11.88 -13.17
CA SER A 33 11.32 -12.42 -14.17
C SER A 33 9.91 -11.83 -13.99
N PRO A 34 9.67 -10.60 -14.51
CA PRO A 34 8.37 -9.93 -14.44
C PRO A 34 7.21 -10.77 -15.02
N GLU A 35 7.45 -11.58 -16.05
CA GLU A 35 6.45 -12.46 -16.66
C GLU A 35 6.04 -13.57 -15.69
N SER A 36 7.02 -14.22 -15.04
CA SER A 36 6.75 -15.25 -14.05
C SER A 36 6.11 -14.66 -12.80
N TYR A 37 6.48 -13.44 -12.42
CA TYR A 37 5.80 -12.69 -11.36
C TYR A 37 4.34 -12.42 -11.71
N GLY A 38 4.02 -12.07 -12.95
CA GLY A 38 2.65 -11.89 -13.42
C GLY A 38 1.80 -13.16 -13.22
N LEU A 39 2.31 -14.32 -13.63
CA LEU A 39 1.63 -15.61 -13.41
C LEU A 39 1.49 -15.96 -11.92
N PHE A 40 2.53 -15.68 -11.13
CA PHE A 40 2.48 -15.89 -9.68
C PHE A 40 1.42 -15.00 -9.03
N TYR A 41 1.37 -13.72 -9.42
CA TYR A 41 0.40 -12.74 -8.94
C TYR A 41 -1.03 -13.22 -9.21
N GLU A 42 -1.33 -13.60 -10.47
CA GLU A 42 -2.66 -14.05 -10.87
C GLU A 42 -3.14 -15.26 -10.07
N ARG A 43 -2.21 -16.15 -9.70
CA ARG A 43 -2.54 -17.38 -8.96
C ARG A 43 -2.63 -17.19 -7.45
N TYR A 44 -1.73 -16.40 -6.86
CA TYR A 44 -1.51 -16.39 -5.41
C TYR A 44 -1.79 -15.05 -4.73
N ALA A 45 -1.93 -13.92 -5.44
CA ALA A 45 -2.10 -12.62 -4.80
C ALA A 45 -3.35 -12.54 -3.91
N LEU A 46 -4.49 -13.02 -4.39
CA LEU A 46 -5.73 -13.03 -3.62
C LEU A 46 -5.63 -13.95 -2.38
N LEU A 47 -5.03 -15.13 -2.56
CA LEU A 47 -4.80 -16.08 -1.47
C LEU A 47 -3.91 -15.48 -0.40
N LEU A 48 -2.78 -14.87 -0.79
CA LEU A 48 -1.84 -14.25 0.13
C LEU A 48 -2.45 -13.05 0.86
N TYR A 49 -3.32 -12.30 0.17
CA TYR A 49 -4.06 -11.23 0.81
C TYR A 49 -5.06 -11.75 1.85
N GLN A 50 -5.82 -12.80 1.53
CA GLN A 50 -6.86 -13.34 2.42
C GLN A 50 -6.30 -14.12 3.61
N ASP A 51 -5.32 -14.99 3.37
CA ASP A 51 -4.82 -15.92 4.39
C ASP A 51 -3.64 -15.37 5.19
N TYR A 52 -2.87 -14.47 4.59
CA TYR A 52 -1.62 -13.95 5.14
C TYR A 52 -1.61 -12.42 5.25
N SER A 53 -2.73 -11.73 5.00
CA SER A 53 -2.80 -10.25 5.02
C SER A 53 -1.67 -9.60 4.21
N THR A 54 -1.21 -10.28 3.16
CA THR A 54 -0.02 -9.91 2.39
C THR A 54 -0.46 -9.29 1.08
N TYR A 55 -0.24 -7.98 0.95
CA TYR A 55 -0.55 -7.27 -0.29
C TYR A 55 0.60 -7.43 -1.29
N LEU A 56 0.29 -8.01 -2.45
CA LEU A 56 1.21 -8.02 -3.59
C LEU A 56 0.75 -6.97 -4.61
N PRO A 57 1.63 -6.09 -5.10
CA PRO A 57 1.30 -5.18 -6.18
C PRO A 57 1.44 -5.86 -7.53
N ARG A 58 0.45 -5.75 -8.43
CA ARG A 58 0.58 -6.30 -9.80
C ARG A 58 1.71 -5.65 -10.59
N PHE A 59 1.91 -4.35 -10.39
CA PHE A 59 2.88 -3.53 -11.11
C PHE A 59 3.90 -2.95 -10.13
N VAL A 60 5.14 -2.80 -10.60
CA VAL A 60 6.20 -2.12 -9.84
C VAL A 60 5.77 -0.68 -9.56
N GLN A 61 5.35 0.04 -10.60
CA GLN A 61 4.73 1.36 -10.54
C GLN A 61 3.22 1.20 -10.69
N GLY A 62 2.46 1.70 -9.73
CA GLY A 62 1.02 1.46 -9.64
C GLY A 62 0.29 2.62 -8.97
N ILE A 63 -0.84 2.34 -8.32
CA ILE A 63 -1.69 3.40 -7.76
C ILE A 63 -0.97 4.32 -6.77
N ASP A 64 -0.13 3.77 -5.88
CA ASP A 64 0.57 4.59 -4.89
C ASP A 64 1.53 5.60 -5.57
N HIS A 65 2.12 5.20 -6.70
CA HIS A 65 3.03 6.05 -7.48
C HIS A 65 2.28 7.06 -8.34
N LEU A 66 1.14 6.67 -8.92
CA LEU A 66 0.23 7.61 -9.59
C LEU A 66 -0.25 8.69 -8.61
N LEU A 67 -0.59 8.31 -7.38
CA LEU A 67 -0.98 9.27 -6.35
C LEU A 67 0.15 10.24 -6.01
N ASN A 68 1.38 9.77 -5.85
CA ASN A 68 2.53 10.66 -5.65
C ASN A 68 2.67 11.66 -6.80
N LEU A 69 2.57 11.19 -8.05
CA LEU A 69 2.60 12.07 -9.22
C LEU A 69 1.46 13.10 -9.20
N LEU A 70 0.23 12.71 -8.84
CA LEU A 70 -0.92 13.62 -8.75
C LEU A 70 -0.79 14.63 -7.62
N MET A 71 -0.09 14.28 -6.54
CA MET A 71 0.21 15.21 -5.44
C MET A 71 1.27 16.23 -5.86
N GLU A 72 2.23 15.84 -6.70
CA GLU A 72 3.24 16.74 -7.26
C GLU A 72 2.71 17.59 -8.42
N LYS A 73 1.81 17.03 -9.23
CA LYS A 73 1.22 17.65 -10.43
C LYS A 73 -0.30 17.49 -10.44
N PRO A 74 -1.04 18.23 -9.58
CA PRO A 74 -2.49 18.12 -9.49
C PRO A 74 -3.23 18.40 -10.81
N GLU A 75 -2.63 19.17 -11.71
CA GLU A 75 -3.15 19.47 -13.04
C GLU A 75 -3.31 18.23 -13.95
N LEU A 76 -2.70 17.09 -13.60
CA LEU A 76 -2.86 15.82 -14.32
C LEU A 76 -4.15 15.09 -13.93
N LEU A 77 -4.80 15.44 -12.83
CA LEU A 77 -6.01 14.75 -12.37
C LEU A 77 -7.18 14.86 -13.37
N PRO A 78 -7.51 16.04 -13.94
CA PRO A 78 -8.53 16.13 -14.98
C PRO A 78 -8.19 15.31 -16.22
N LYS A 79 -6.89 15.15 -16.55
CA LYS A 79 -6.42 14.39 -17.72
C LYS A 79 -6.69 12.89 -17.61
N LEU A 80 -6.73 12.36 -16.39
CA LEU A 80 -7.09 10.96 -16.14
C LEU A 80 -8.57 10.65 -16.40
N LYS A 81 -9.42 11.67 -16.54
CA LYS A 81 -10.86 11.52 -16.78
C LYS A 81 -11.24 11.69 -18.26
N GLU A 82 -10.28 12.06 -19.10
CA GLU A 82 -10.50 12.21 -20.54
C GLU A 82 -10.68 10.83 -21.21
N HIS A 83 -11.55 10.76 -22.22
CA HIS A 83 -11.89 9.49 -22.89
C HIS A 83 -10.68 8.80 -23.54
N GLN A 84 -9.71 9.59 -23.99
CA GLN A 84 -8.42 9.10 -24.48
C GLN A 84 -7.33 9.66 -23.58
N LEU A 85 -6.75 8.79 -22.76
CA LEU A 85 -5.67 9.16 -21.87
C LEU A 85 -4.42 9.50 -22.70
N ALA A 86 -3.97 10.75 -22.61
CA ALA A 86 -2.71 11.20 -23.21
C ALA A 86 -1.52 10.62 -22.43
N MET A 87 -1.08 9.41 -22.80
CA MET A 87 -0.06 8.64 -22.10
C MET A 87 1.27 9.39 -21.98
N GLU A 88 1.61 10.21 -22.97
CA GLU A 88 2.77 11.11 -23.00
C GLU A 88 2.84 12.12 -21.84
N LEU A 89 1.73 12.39 -21.14
CA LEU A 89 1.74 13.23 -19.93
C LEU A 89 2.22 12.48 -18.68
N PHE A 90 2.32 11.15 -18.76
CA PHE A 90 2.66 10.29 -17.63
C PHE A 90 4.03 9.61 -17.84
N PRO A 91 4.79 9.36 -16.77
CA PRO A 91 6.03 8.61 -16.83
C PRO A 91 5.84 7.23 -17.51
N PRO A 92 6.74 6.80 -18.41
CA PRO A 92 6.64 5.53 -19.12
C PRO A 92 6.45 4.32 -18.20
N GLU A 93 7.02 4.37 -16.99
CA GLU A 93 6.96 3.27 -16.04
C GLU A 93 5.54 3.07 -15.47
N LEU A 94 4.69 4.10 -15.49
CA LEU A 94 3.27 4.00 -15.11
C LEU A 94 2.37 3.54 -16.25
N HIS A 95 2.86 3.52 -17.50
CA HIS A 95 2.04 3.20 -18.67
C HIS A 95 1.38 1.82 -18.58
N PRO A 96 2.07 0.73 -18.17
CA PRO A 96 1.45 -0.58 -18.06
C PRO A 96 0.27 -0.60 -17.06
N TYR A 97 0.43 0.10 -15.93
CA TYR A 97 -0.61 0.21 -14.92
C TYR A 97 -1.82 0.96 -15.44
N LEU A 98 -1.61 2.13 -16.05
CA LEU A 98 -2.68 2.97 -16.58
C LEU A 98 -3.45 2.23 -17.68
N GLN A 99 -2.75 1.67 -18.68
CA GLN A 99 -3.39 0.92 -19.77
C GLN A 99 -4.24 -0.23 -19.23
N TYR A 100 -3.71 -0.99 -18.26
CA TYR A 100 -4.43 -2.09 -17.64
C TYR A 100 -5.67 -1.59 -16.90
N SER A 101 -5.52 -0.62 -15.99
CA SER A 101 -6.61 -0.18 -15.11
C SER A 101 -7.74 0.53 -15.84
N PHE A 102 -7.47 1.21 -16.96
CA PHE A 102 -8.52 1.80 -17.80
C PHE A 102 -9.19 0.80 -18.76
N THR A 103 -8.58 -0.36 -19.00
CA THR A 103 -9.18 -1.43 -19.82
C THR A 103 -10.05 -2.38 -19.00
N GLN A 104 -9.74 -2.56 -17.71
CA GLN A 104 -10.48 -3.44 -16.81
C GLN A 104 -11.64 -2.69 -16.11
N PRO A 105 -12.92 -3.10 -16.28
CA PRO A 105 -14.05 -2.36 -15.72
C PRO A 105 -14.01 -2.18 -14.20
N ALA A 106 -13.59 -3.21 -13.45
CA ALA A 106 -13.53 -3.16 -11.99
C ALA A 106 -12.43 -2.21 -11.47
N ASP A 107 -11.26 -2.21 -12.12
CA ASP A 107 -10.16 -1.32 -11.79
C ASP A 107 -10.49 0.13 -12.16
N SER A 108 -11.14 0.34 -13.31
CA SER A 108 -11.61 1.65 -13.76
C SER A 108 -12.64 2.26 -12.80
N LEU A 109 -13.60 1.45 -12.31
CA LEU A 109 -14.54 1.89 -11.28
C LEU A 109 -13.82 2.31 -9.99
N SER A 110 -12.89 1.48 -9.51
CA SER A 110 -12.10 1.77 -8.30
C SER A 110 -11.29 3.06 -8.44
N LEU A 111 -10.68 3.28 -9.61
CA LEU A 111 -9.96 4.52 -9.92
C LEU A 111 -10.90 5.73 -9.95
N SER A 112 -12.07 5.61 -10.57
CA SER A 112 -13.04 6.71 -10.64
C SER A 112 -13.51 7.16 -9.25
N ILE A 113 -13.75 6.23 -8.33
CA ILE A 113 -14.11 6.52 -6.93
C ILE A 113 -13.00 7.34 -6.27
N LEU A 114 -11.75 6.92 -6.45
CA LEU A 114 -10.59 7.62 -5.90
C LEU A 114 -10.41 9.01 -6.53
N PHE A 115 -10.51 9.15 -7.85
CA PHE A 115 -10.37 10.44 -8.52
C PHE A 115 -11.51 11.39 -8.18
N ASN A 116 -12.72 10.90 -7.93
CA ASN A 116 -13.83 11.71 -7.44
C ASN A 116 -13.59 12.15 -5.99
N PHE A 117 -13.01 11.29 -5.15
CA PHE A 117 -12.57 11.69 -3.82
C PHE A 117 -11.54 12.83 -3.90
N LEU A 118 -10.54 12.73 -4.76
CA LEU A 118 -9.52 13.77 -4.92
C LEU A 118 -10.11 15.09 -5.44
N ASP A 119 -10.98 15.05 -6.43
CA ASP A 119 -11.66 16.25 -6.96
C ASP A 119 -12.52 16.96 -5.91
N ASN A 120 -13.24 16.19 -5.09
CA ASN A 120 -14.08 16.75 -4.02
C ASN A 120 -13.24 17.25 -2.83
N ASN A 121 -11.92 17.02 -2.84
CA ASN A 121 -11.01 17.36 -1.76
C ASN A 121 -9.72 17.99 -2.31
N GLN A 122 -9.81 18.94 -3.25
CA GLN A 122 -8.62 19.59 -3.82
C GLN A 122 -7.74 20.27 -2.76
N GLU A 123 -8.34 20.86 -1.73
CA GLU A 123 -7.60 21.44 -0.61
C GLU A 123 -6.78 20.39 0.15
N LEU A 124 -7.26 19.16 0.24
CA LEU A 124 -6.53 18.05 0.86
C LEU A 124 -5.24 17.79 0.10
N VAL A 125 -5.29 17.70 -1.23
CA VAL A 125 -4.13 17.42 -2.09
C VAL A 125 -3.07 18.52 -1.97
N ASN A 126 -3.51 19.78 -1.96
CA ASN A 126 -2.61 20.94 -1.85
C ASN A 126 -2.01 21.12 -0.44
N GLN A 127 -2.60 20.48 0.57
CA GLN A 127 -2.20 20.58 1.97
C GLN A 127 -1.81 19.20 2.52
N LEU A 128 -1.01 18.45 1.77
CA LEU A 128 -0.32 17.28 2.29
C LEU A 128 1.04 17.67 2.87
N PRO A 129 1.60 16.84 3.77
CA PRO A 129 2.95 17.09 4.25
C PRO A 129 3.94 17.01 3.08
N ALA A 130 5.01 17.81 3.13
CA ALA A 130 6.01 17.87 2.09
C ALA A 130 6.71 16.51 1.90
N ALA A 131 7.34 16.30 0.74
CA ALA A 131 8.15 15.11 0.54
C ALA A 131 9.30 15.05 1.57
N ARG A 132 9.55 13.85 2.10
CA ARG A 132 10.70 13.57 2.97
C ARG A 132 12.01 13.77 2.22
N LYS A 133 13.08 14.11 2.95
CA LYS A 133 14.43 14.28 2.39
C LYS A 133 15.26 12.98 2.39
N ASN A 134 14.94 12.05 3.29
CA ASN A 134 15.70 10.83 3.52
C ASN A 134 14.82 9.60 3.22
N GLU A 135 15.45 8.44 3.09
CA GLU A 135 14.71 7.18 3.04
C GLU A 135 13.83 6.99 4.30
N VAL A 136 12.70 6.35 4.08
CA VAL A 136 11.77 5.98 5.15
C VAL A 136 12.40 4.94 6.06
N VAL A 137 12.23 5.09 7.36
CA VAL A 137 12.74 4.14 8.35
C VAL A 137 11.60 3.24 8.82
N CYS A 138 11.75 1.93 8.69
CA CYS A 138 10.81 0.95 9.24
C CYS A 138 11.39 0.32 10.51
N LYS A 139 10.66 0.40 11.62
CA LYS A 139 11.00 -0.23 12.90
C LYS A 139 9.96 -1.28 13.26
N PHE A 140 10.42 -2.52 13.38
CA PHE A 140 9.58 -3.65 13.77
C PHE A 140 9.88 -4.03 15.22
N GLU A 141 8.86 -4.51 15.94
CA GLU A 141 9.01 -5.04 17.29
C GLU A 141 9.97 -6.24 17.23
N GLU A 142 10.90 -6.31 18.18
CA GLU A 142 12.00 -7.30 18.20
C GLU A 142 12.96 -7.27 16.99
N GLY A 143 12.83 -6.29 16.10
CA GLY A 143 13.72 -6.14 14.94
C GLY A 143 13.50 -7.14 13.80
N ASN A 144 12.49 -8.01 13.89
CA ASN A 144 12.17 -8.99 12.84
C ASN A 144 10.96 -8.51 12.00
N PRO A 145 11.16 -8.10 10.73
CA PRO A 145 10.08 -7.63 9.86
C PRO A 145 9.08 -8.73 9.44
N TYR A 146 9.47 -10.01 9.54
CA TYR A 146 8.64 -11.15 9.11
C TYR A 146 7.98 -11.90 10.27
N LYS A 147 8.25 -11.52 11.53
CA LYS A 147 7.59 -12.08 12.71
C LYS A 147 6.07 -11.94 12.60
N GLU A 148 5.62 -10.79 12.13
CA GLU A 148 4.20 -10.51 11.94
C GLU A 148 3.83 -10.61 10.46
N VAL A 149 3.18 -11.71 10.10
CA VAL A 149 2.75 -12.03 8.74
C VAL A 149 1.96 -10.85 8.15
N GLY A 150 2.37 -10.41 6.96
CA GLY A 150 1.77 -9.31 6.20
C GLY A 150 2.21 -7.90 6.62
N LEU A 151 2.72 -7.71 7.84
CA LEU A 151 3.05 -6.37 8.36
C LEU A 151 4.16 -5.68 7.54
N LYS A 152 5.22 -6.40 7.16
CA LYS A 152 6.26 -5.85 6.28
C LYS A 152 5.65 -5.33 4.98
N THR A 153 4.81 -6.12 4.31
CA THR A 153 4.22 -5.70 3.04
C THR A 153 3.29 -4.49 3.18
N HIS A 154 2.60 -4.38 4.32
CA HIS A 154 1.80 -3.21 4.64
C HIS A 154 2.69 -1.96 4.83
N PHE A 155 3.80 -2.10 5.54
CA PHE A 155 4.79 -1.02 5.70
C PHE A 155 5.47 -0.67 4.38
N ASP A 156 5.81 -1.65 3.54
CA ASP A 156 6.40 -1.44 2.21
C ASP A 156 5.46 -0.70 1.25
N ARG A 157 4.14 -0.80 1.45
CA ARG A 157 3.18 0.01 0.71
C ARG A 157 3.08 1.43 1.28
N LEU A 158 2.96 1.57 2.61
CA LEU A 158 2.94 2.88 3.28
C LEU A 158 4.21 3.69 3.00
N SER A 159 5.37 3.03 2.90
CA SER A 159 6.66 3.68 2.68
C SER A 159 6.77 4.41 1.33
N ARG A 160 5.89 4.07 0.38
CA ARG A 160 5.81 4.70 -0.96
C ARG A 160 5.34 6.13 -0.90
N TYR A 161 4.58 6.53 0.11
CA TYR A 161 4.09 7.91 0.23
C TYR A 161 5.24 8.82 0.66
N SER A 162 5.57 9.78 -0.21
CA SER A 162 6.78 10.61 -0.07
C SER A 162 6.82 11.38 1.24
N PHE A 163 5.67 11.70 1.83
CA PHE A 163 5.56 12.43 3.09
C PHE A 163 5.74 11.59 4.37
N ILE A 164 5.87 10.26 4.27
CA ILE A 164 6.09 9.37 5.43
C ILE A 164 7.59 9.20 5.69
N THR A 165 8.05 9.58 6.89
CA THR A 165 9.47 9.51 7.29
C THR A 165 9.82 8.26 8.07
N ARG A 166 8.87 7.73 8.86
CA ARG A 166 9.10 6.53 9.68
C ARG A 166 7.81 5.76 9.92
N LEU A 167 7.92 4.45 9.92
CA LEU A 167 6.88 3.50 10.32
C LEU A 167 7.40 2.71 11.51
N GLN A 168 6.60 2.56 12.57
CA GLN A 168 7.02 1.85 13.77
C GLN A 168 5.88 1.02 14.36
N SER A 169 6.02 -0.30 14.37
CA SER A 169 5.12 -1.15 15.16
C SER A 169 5.39 -0.94 16.65
N TYR A 170 4.33 -0.88 17.45
CA TYR A 170 4.43 -0.54 18.87
C TYR A 170 4.11 -1.72 19.79
N ARG A 171 2.85 -2.17 19.77
CA ARG A 171 2.35 -3.24 20.62
C ARG A 171 1.19 -3.97 19.98
N TYR A 172 0.99 -5.20 20.41
CA TYR A 172 -0.26 -5.92 20.22
C TYR A 172 -1.41 -5.22 20.96
N LEU A 173 -2.56 -5.10 20.30
CA LEU A 173 -3.78 -4.66 20.96
C LEU A 173 -4.28 -5.79 21.88
N SER A 174 -4.36 -5.50 23.18
CA SER A 174 -4.59 -6.48 24.24
C SER A 174 -6.05 -6.95 24.37
N ALA A 175 -7.00 -6.31 23.68
CA ALA A 175 -8.43 -6.53 23.84
C ALA A 175 -9.10 -6.74 22.49
N ALA A 176 -9.34 -8.02 22.15
CA ALA A 176 -9.94 -8.48 20.89
C ALA A 176 -9.21 -7.97 19.63
N LYS A 177 -9.44 -8.64 18.49
CA LYS A 177 -9.02 -8.05 17.22
C LYS A 177 -9.83 -6.78 16.96
N ALA A 178 -9.19 -5.78 16.39
CA ALA A 178 -9.91 -4.63 15.88
C ALA A 178 -10.93 -5.11 14.84
N ALA A 179 -12.12 -4.50 14.86
CA ALA A 179 -13.18 -4.82 13.89
C ALA A 179 -12.78 -4.45 12.46
N SER A 180 -11.94 -3.43 12.32
CA SER A 180 -11.40 -2.99 11.04
C SER A 180 -10.03 -2.34 11.22
N ASP A 181 -9.20 -2.47 10.18
CA ASP A 181 -8.00 -1.67 10.04
C ASP A 181 -8.38 -0.23 9.71
N ARG A 182 -7.61 0.70 10.26
CA ARG A 182 -7.81 2.15 10.08
C ARG A 182 -6.54 2.91 10.39
N ILE A 183 -6.46 4.13 9.86
CA ILE A 183 -5.46 5.11 10.25
C ILE A 183 -6.17 6.25 10.98
N GLU A 184 -5.58 6.73 12.07
CA GLU A 184 -6.15 7.78 12.92
C GLU A 184 -5.16 8.92 13.11
N PHE A 185 -5.69 10.13 13.20
CA PHE A 185 -4.90 11.30 13.55
C PHE A 185 -4.54 11.25 15.04
N LEU A 186 -3.26 11.49 15.37
CA LEU A 186 -2.80 11.55 16.75
C LEU A 186 -2.18 12.90 17.11
N ALA A 187 -1.33 13.43 16.23
CA ALA A 187 -0.61 14.68 16.42
C ALA A 187 -0.24 15.30 15.07
N ALA A 188 0.25 16.53 15.09
CA ALA A 188 0.62 17.31 13.91
C ALA A 188 1.70 16.63 13.02
N ASP A 189 2.51 15.73 13.56
CA ASP A 189 3.56 15.01 12.85
C ASP A 189 3.37 13.48 12.86
N ARG A 190 2.24 12.99 13.38
CA ARG A 190 2.07 11.56 13.69
C ARG A 190 0.64 11.07 13.53
N LEU A 191 0.51 9.93 12.86
CA LEU A 191 -0.72 9.16 12.76
C LEU A 191 -0.55 7.81 13.47
N GLY A 192 -1.67 7.25 13.91
CA GLY A 192 -1.79 5.89 14.41
C GLY A 192 -2.38 5.00 13.35
N GLY A 193 -2.02 3.72 13.36
CA GLY A 193 -2.58 2.74 12.44
C GLY A 193 -2.81 1.42 13.13
N ILE A 194 -3.85 0.72 12.68
CA ILE A 194 -4.13 -0.66 13.09
C ILE A 194 -3.95 -1.55 11.87
N PHE A 195 -3.14 -2.59 12.03
CA PHE A 195 -2.99 -3.68 11.07
C PHE A 195 -3.48 -4.97 11.70
N THR A 196 -4.39 -5.67 11.03
CA THR A 196 -5.00 -6.89 11.54
C THR A 196 -4.70 -8.06 10.61
N ASN A 197 -4.11 -9.11 11.17
CA ASN A 197 -3.92 -10.38 10.48
C ASN A 197 -4.84 -11.47 11.06
N ARG A 198 -4.63 -12.72 10.61
CA ARG A 198 -5.44 -13.87 11.05
C ARG A 198 -5.28 -14.19 12.55
N GLU A 199 -4.30 -13.65 13.24
CA GLU A 199 -4.04 -13.98 14.64
C GLU A 199 -4.33 -12.82 15.57
N LYS A 200 -3.94 -11.60 15.19
CA LYS A 200 -3.91 -10.45 16.10
C LYS A 200 -4.05 -9.11 15.36
N SER A 201 -4.26 -8.05 16.13
CA SER A 201 -4.18 -6.67 15.66
C SER A 201 -2.96 -6.00 16.29
N ILE A 202 -2.21 -5.28 15.45
CA ILE A 202 -0.96 -4.62 15.80
C ILE A 202 -1.16 -3.12 15.62
N TYR A 203 -0.84 -2.37 16.67
CA TYR A 203 -0.81 -0.91 16.59
C TYR A 203 0.55 -0.43 16.09
N TYR A 204 0.55 0.52 15.18
CA TYR A 204 1.76 1.15 14.66
C TYR A 204 1.60 2.66 14.53
N PHE A 205 2.74 3.36 14.47
CA PHE A 205 2.81 4.78 14.21
C PHE A 205 3.31 5.05 12.80
N ILE A 206 2.75 6.09 12.19
CA ILE A 206 3.23 6.70 10.95
C ILE A 206 3.72 8.10 11.31
N PHE A 207 4.99 8.38 11.06
CA PHE A 207 5.59 9.70 11.26
C PHE A 207 5.65 10.43 9.92
N LEU A 208 5.27 11.71 9.96
CA LEU A 208 5.20 12.58 8.80
C LEU A 208 6.49 13.41 8.68
N SER A 209 6.65 14.09 7.55
CA SER A 209 7.83 14.91 7.22
C SER A 209 7.85 16.27 7.91
N GLU A 210 6.70 16.77 8.33
CA GLU A 210 6.54 18.05 9.01
C GLU A 210 5.43 17.98 10.06
N ALA A 211 5.52 18.87 11.04
CA ALA A 211 4.52 19.01 12.09
C ALA A 211 3.51 20.10 11.70
N ASP A 212 2.38 19.68 11.14
CA ASP A 212 1.25 20.55 10.80
C ASP A 212 -0.07 19.77 10.95
N GLU A 213 -0.97 20.26 11.79
CA GLU A 213 -2.21 19.55 12.11
C GLU A 213 -3.13 19.36 10.90
N ILE A 214 -3.26 20.39 10.05
CA ILE A 214 -4.13 20.34 8.88
C ILE A 214 -3.56 19.31 7.91
N LYS A 215 -2.25 19.37 7.65
CA LYS A 215 -1.58 18.43 6.75
C LYS A 215 -1.62 17.00 7.25
N ALA A 216 -1.45 16.78 8.56
CA ALA A 216 -1.58 15.46 9.15
C ALA A 216 -2.99 14.89 9.04
N ARG A 217 -4.03 15.70 9.26
CA ARG A 217 -5.43 15.28 9.04
C ARG A 217 -5.70 14.93 7.58
N ASN A 218 -5.16 15.70 6.65
CA ASN A 218 -5.27 15.44 5.22
C ASN A 218 -4.55 14.15 4.79
N ALA A 219 -3.33 13.92 5.27
CA ALA A 219 -2.62 12.65 5.08
C ALA A 219 -3.41 11.47 5.65
N CYS A 220 -3.97 11.61 6.85
CA CYS A 220 -4.83 10.59 7.46
C CYS A 220 -6.04 10.24 6.58
N ARG A 221 -6.74 11.26 6.06
CA ARG A 221 -7.91 11.08 5.18
C ARG A 221 -7.52 10.39 3.88
N LEU A 222 -6.43 10.82 3.24
CA LEU A 222 -5.91 10.19 2.01
C LEU A 222 -5.59 8.72 2.24
N LEU A 223 -4.79 8.42 3.25
CA LEU A 223 -4.35 7.05 3.50
C LEU A 223 -5.53 6.12 3.83
N ASN A 224 -6.53 6.59 4.59
CA ASN A 224 -7.74 5.79 4.80
C ASN A 224 -8.49 5.52 3.50
N MET A 225 -8.63 6.52 2.63
CA MET A 225 -9.28 6.31 1.33
C MET A 225 -8.55 5.27 0.49
N VAL A 226 -7.22 5.34 0.44
CA VAL A 226 -6.41 4.47 -0.43
C VAL A 226 -6.24 3.04 0.11
N PHE A 227 -6.23 2.87 1.43
CA PHE A 227 -6.05 1.55 2.05
C PHE A 227 -7.37 0.88 2.41
N TYR A 228 -8.42 1.66 2.70
CA TYR A 228 -9.65 1.16 3.31
C TYR A 228 -10.94 1.72 2.69
N GLY A 229 -10.88 2.69 1.76
CA GLY A 229 -12.05 3.38 1.22
C GLY A 229 -12.88 2.63 0.18
N GLY A 230 -12.43 1.45 -0.27
CA GLY A 230 -13.13 0.60 -1.24
C GLY A 230 -13.52 -0.78 -0.69
N LYS A 231 -13.57 -0.92 0.64
CA LYS A 231 -14.01 -2.14 1.32
C LYS A 231 -15.43 -2.02 1.82
#